data_AF-A0A9W4SU74-F1
#
_entry.id   AF-A0A9W4SU74-F1
#
_cell.length_a   1.000
_cell.length_b   1.000
_cell.length_c   1.000
_cell.angle_alpha   90.00
_cell.angle_beta   90.00
_cell.angle_gamma   90.00
#
_symmetry.space_group_name_H-M   'P 1'
#
loop_
_entity.id
_entity.type
_entity.pdbx_description
1 polymer ?
#
loop_
_entity_poly.entity_id
_entity_poly.type
_entity_poly.pdbx_seq_one_letter_code
_entity_poly.pdbx_strand_id
1 'polypeptide(L)'
;MVNTTQSKLSSKDTAKLCAEYFLCGFKDAFAWPSSLITIYGNKDDVIYAPFVTDTIVALTYQLFWVYPIFLLSFVLNAMWYQEIADHAYQIHHGQPVNSQWTYNRALRLIADEIYRAILFMNYLFFATTIYILPIVGPIISFIYFCWIYAYYSFEYKWVNRGWKLEQRIQYFEEKWAYFAGFGFTFTILTFFVDQFLSAGVFALFFPLYIIMANNASPMPRKDERARFSSSMPYRLPVFWVARKLNDKIITCFS
;
A
#
# COMPACT_ATOMS: atom_id res chain seq x y z
N MET A 1 33.13 -22.07 -15.42
CA MET A 1 32.90 -20.81 -14.68
C MET A 1 32.76 -19.70 -15.70
N VAL A 2 31.53 -19.30 -16.06
CA VAL A 2 31.32 -18.20 -17.01
C VAL A 2 31.20 -16.91 -16.20
N ASN A 3 32.31 -16.19 -16.06
CA ASN A 3 32.32 -14.83 -15.53
C ASN A 3 31.62 -13.92 -16.54
N THR A 4 30.30 -13.78 -16.41
CA THR A 4 29.54 -12.79 -17.18
C THR A 4 29.63 -11.50 -16.40
N THR A 5 30.61 -10.66 -16.72
CA THR A 5 30.66 -9.27 -16.26
C THR A 5 29.41 -8.58 -16.79
N GLN A 6 28.36 -8.52 -15.99
CA GLN A 6 27.11 -7.88 -16.40
C GLN A 6 27.40 -6.38 -16.58
N SER A 7 27.42 -5.93 -17.83
CA SER A 7 27.62 -4.52 -18.16
C SER A 7 26.48 -3.68 -17.58
N LYS A 8 26.81 -2.51 -17.02
CA LYS A 8 25.80 -1.52 -16.58
C LYS A 8 24.90 -1.14 -17.75
N LEU A 9 23.59 -1.08 -17.51
CA LEU A 9 22.62 -0.61 -18.47
C LEU A 9 22.80 0.89 -18.73
N SER A 10 22.48 1.32 -19.96
CA SER A 10 22.30 2.73 -20.27
C SER A 10 21.13 3.32 -19.46
N SER A 11 21.11 4.63 -19.25
CA SER A 11 20.01 5.29 -18.54
C SER A 11 18.66 5.13 -19.25
N LYS A 12 18.65 5.05 -20.59
CA LYS A 12 17.43 4.76 -21.37
C LYS A 12 16.91 3.34 -21.12
N ASP A 13 17.81 2.37 -21.11
CA ASP A 13 17.45 0.97 -20.88
C ASP A 13 17.00 0.74 -19.43
N THR A 14 17.63 1.44 -18.47
CA THR A 14 17.22 1.41 -17.06
C THR A 14 15.82 2.00 -16.88
N ALA A 15 15.51 3.12 -17.55
CA ALA A 15 14.17 3.72 -17.50
C ALA A 15 13.12 2.80 -18.13
N LYS A 16 13.45 2.15 -19.25
CA LYS A 16 12.59 1.14 -19.89
C LYS A 16 12.32 -0.03 -18.95
N LEU A 17 13.34 -0.52 -18.26
CA LEU A 17 13.22 -1.61 -17.29
C LEU A 17 12.32 -1.22 -16.10
N CYS A 18 12.48 -0.02 -15.56
CA CYS A 18 11.59 0.50 -14.52
C CYS A 18 10.13 0.62 -15.01
N ALA A 19 9.92 1.05 -16.25
CA ALA A 19 8.59 1.08 -16.85
C ALA A 19 7.99 -0.32 -17.02
N GLU A 20 8.80 -1.31 -17.39
CA GLU A 20 8.37 -2.72 -17.43
C GLU A 20 7.99 -3.23 -16.04
N TYR A 21 8.76 -2.89 -15.00
CA TYR A 21 8.43 -3.24 -13.60
C TYR A 21 7.12 -2.59 -13.15
N PHE A 22 6.93 -1.32 -13.46
CA PHE A 22 5.67 -0.60 -13.21
C PHE A 22 4.50 -1.30 -13.90
N LEU A 23 4.63 -1.61 -15.20
CA LEU A 23 3.58 -2.28 -15.96
C LEU A 23 3.28 -3.68 -15.43
N CYS A 24 4.26 -4.39 -14.88
CA CYS A 24 4.02 -5.68 -14.24
C CYS A 24 3.25 -5.52 -12.93
N GLY A 25 3.59 -4.53 -12.09
CA GLY A 25 2.81 -4.22 -10.90
C GLY A 25 1.36 -3.84 -11.23
N PHE A 26 1.19 -3.02 -12.26
CA PHE A 26 -0.12 -2.66 -12.80
C PHE A 26 -0.92 -3.90 -13.25
N LYS A 27 -0.28 -4.83 -13.98
CA LYS A 27 -0.93 -6.07 -14.44
C LYS A 27 -1.31 -6.98 -13.28
N ASP A 28 -0.45 -7.13 -12.28
CA ASP A 28 -0.71 -7.96 -11.11
C ASP A 28 -1.88 -7.40 -10.27
N ALA A 29 -2.05 -6.07 -10.21
CA ALA A 29 -3.23 -5.41 -9.62
C ALA A 29 -4.53 -5.58 -10.45
N PHE A 30 -4.41 -5.96 -11.72
CA PHE A 30 -5.53 -6.24 -12.63
C PHE A 30 -5.70 -7.73 -12.95
N ALA A 31 -4.94 -8.63 -12.31
CA ALA A 31 -5.03 -10.08 -12.48
C ALA A 31 -6.15 -10.72 -11.62
N TRP A 32 -7.38 -10.23 -11.79
CA TRP A 32 -8.54 -10.68 -11.02
C TRP A 32 -8.91 -12.10 -11.46
N PRO A 33 -9.17 -13.05 -10.53
CA PRO A 33 -9.61 -14.38 -10.92
C PRO A 33 -10.97 -14.29 -11.63
N SER A 34 -11.11 -14.99 -12.76
CA SER A 34 -12.29 -14.95 -13.64
C SER A 34 -13.62 -15.34 -12.97
N SER A 35 -13.59 -15.85 -11.74
CA SER A 35 -14.77 -16.16 -10.92
C SER A 35 -15.43 -14.93 -10.28
N LEU A 36 -14.73 -13.80 -10.12
CA LEU A 36 -15.29 -12.57 -9.52
C LEU A 36 -16.04 -11.69 -10.52
N ILE A 37 -15.72 -11.78 -11.83
CA ILE A 37 -16.38 -11.01 -12.90
C ILE A 37 -17.82 -11.50 -13.14
N THR A 38 -18.12 -12.76 -12.81
CA THR A 38 -19.47 -13.34 -12.97
C THR A 38 -20.39 -13.06 -11.78
N ILE A 39 -19.87 -12.59 -10.63
CA ILE A 39 -20.67 -12.33 -9.43
C ILE A 39 -21.17 -10.88 -9.35
N TYR A 40 -20.43 -9.91 -9.93
CA TYR A 40 -20.77 -8.48 -9.89
C TYR A 40 -20.98 -7.84 -11.27
N GLY A 41 -21.24 -8.65 -12.29
CA GLY A 41 -21.68 -8.19 -13.61
C GLY A 41 -23.20 -8.00 -13.65
N ASN A 42 -23.76 -7.13 -12.81
CA ASN A 42 -25.11 -6.63 -13.06
C ASN A 42 -25.15 -5.11 -12.86
N LYS A 43 -25.63 -4.42 -13.90
CA LYS A 43 -25.83 -2.98 -13.90
C LYS A 43 -27.14 -2.71 -13.18
N ASP A 44 -27.08 -1.98 -12.07
CA ASP A 44 -28.24 -1.27 -11.56
C ASP A 44 -27.94 0.23 -11.58
N ASP A 45 -28.84 0.97 -12.21
CA ASP A 45 -28.79 2.42 -12.33
C ASP A 45 -28.98 3.07 -10.94
N VAL A 46 -28.02 3.89 -10.53
CA VAL A 46 -28.13 4.69 -9.31
C VAL A 46 -29.01 5.92 -9.59
N ILE A 47 -30.20 5.93 -9.00
CA ILE A 47 -31.12 7.08 -9.02
C ILE A 47 -30.64 8.11 -8.00
N TYR A 48 -30.28 9.31 -8.45
CA TYR A 48 -30.05 10.46 -7.57
C TYR A 48 -31.40 11.03 -7.11
N ALA A 49 -31.65 11.01 -5.80
CA ALA A 49 -32.71 11.80 -5.18
C ALA A 49 -32.12 13.11 -4.62
N PRO A 50 -32.72 14.29 -4.86
CA PRO A 50 -32.28 15.52 -4.23
C PRO A 50 -32.86 15.58 -2.82
N PHE A 51 -32.01 15.63 -1.81
CA PHE A 51 -32.45 15.84 -0.42
C PHE A 51 -32.10 17.26 0.00
N VAL A 52 -33.12 18.12 0.08
CA VAL A 52 -33.07 19.33 0.89
C VAL A 52 -33.60 18.96 2.26
N THR A 53 -32.82 19.13 3.32
CA THR A 53 -33.35 19.45 4.68
C THR A 53 -32.25 19.88 5.65
N ASP A 54 -32.72 20.58 6.68
CA ASP A 54 -32.03 21.28 7.76
C ASP A 54 -30.69 20.70 8.24
N THR A 55 -29.68 21.56 8.20
CA THR A 55 -28.27 21.33 8.57
C THR A 55 -28.10 20.68 9.94
N ILE A 56 -29.00 20.94 10.91
CA ILE A 56 -28.89 20.40 12.27
C ILE A 56 -29.25 18.91 12.31
N VAL A 57 -30.34 18.49 11.65
CA VAL A 57 -30.75 17.07 11.59
C VAL A 57 -29.73 16.25 10.79
N ALA A 58 -29.21 16.82 9.70
CA ALA A 58 -28.15 16.21 8.90
C ALA A 58 -26.86 16.01 9.71
N LEU A 59 -26.42 17.04 10.47
CA LEU A 59 -25.24 16.93 11.34
C LEU A 59 -25.44 15.92 12.47
N THR A 60 -26.60 15.89 13.13
CA THR A 60 -26.89 14.93 14.19
C THR A 60 -26.91 13.49 13.65
N TYR A 61 -27.56 13.26 12.51
CA TYR A 61 -27.58 11.95 11.85
C TYR A 61 -26.18 11.51 11.41
N GLN A 62 -25.39 12.41 10.83
CA GLN A 62 -24.04 12.11 10.37
C GLN A 62 -23.08 11.82 11.54
N LEU A 63 -23.15 12.61 12.62
CA LEU A 63 -22.27 12.49 13.80
C LEU A 63 -22.59 11.29 14.68
N PHE A 64 -23.86 11.03 14.96
CA PHE A 64 -24.27 10.01 15.94
C PHE A 64 -24.68 8.68 15.33
N TRP A 65 -24.90 8.62 14.00
CA TRP A 65 -25.32 7.39 13.33
C TRP A 65 -24.33 6.96 12.25
N VAL A 66 -24.09 7.81 11.24
CA VAL A 66 -23.26 7.44 10.09
C VAL A 66 -21.80 7.22 10.48
N TYR A 67 -21.16 8.13 11.22
CA TYR A 67 -19.77 7.96 11.63
C TYR A 67 -19.52 6.76 12.58
N PRO A 68 -20.36 6.50 13.61
CA PRO A 68 -20.20 5.32 14.44
C PRO A 68 -20.37 4.01 13.67
N ILE A 69 -21.38 3.91 12.80
CA ILE A 69 -21.56 2.75 11.93
C ILE A 69 -20.36 2.61 10.99
N PHE A 70 -19.90 3.70 10.40
CA PHE A 70 -18.73 3.72 9.53
C PHE A 70 -17.46 3.26 10.26
N LEU A 71 -17.23 3.73 11.48
CA LEU A 71 -16.09 3.32 12.31
C LEU A 71 -16.18 1.83 12.66
N LEU A 72 -17.37 1.34 13.01
CA LEU A 72 -17.60 -0.07 13.27
C LEU A 72 -17.36 -0.91 12.01
N SER A 73 -17.89 -0.51 10.86
CA SER A 73 -17.63 -1.15 9.58
C SER A 73 -16.15 -1.14 9.24
N PHE A 74 -15.43 -0.04 9.51
CA PHE A 74 -13.98 0.04 9.30
C PHE A 74 -13.21 -0.96 10.17
N VAL A 75 -13.58 -1.12 11.44
CA VAL A 75 -12.96 -2.11 12.36
C VAL A 75 -13.28 -3.54 11.91
N LEU A 76 -14.55 -3.84 11.61
CA LEU A 76 -14.97 -5.15 11.11
C LEU A 76 -14.24 -5.50 9.80
N ASN A 77 -14.15 -4.52 8.90
CA ASN A 77 -13.38 -4.62 7.67
C ASN A 77 -11.91 -4.92 7.95
N ALA A 78 -11.26 -4.21 8.87
CA ALA A 78 -9.86 -4.46 9.22
C ALA A 78 -9.61 -5.89 9.74
N MET A 79 -10.51 -6.41 10.58
CA MET A 79 -10.44 -7.80 11.05
C MET A 79 -10.63 -8.79 9.89
N TRP A 80 -11.62 -8.53 9.04
CA TRP A 80 -11.92 -9.38 7.88
C TRP A 80 -10.78 -9.38 6.85
N TYR A 81 -10.10 -8.26 6.66
CA TYR A 81 -8.93 -8.15 5.79
C TYR A 81 -7.78 -9.04 6.25
N GLN A 82 -7.55 -9.12 7.57
CA GLN A 82 -6.55 -10.01 8.13
C GLN A 82 -6.89 -11.48 7.85
N GLU A 83 -8.14 -11.88 8.04
CA GLU A 83 -8.62 -13.24 7.76
C GLU A 83 -8.48 -13.61 6.27
N ILE A 84 -8.89 -12.71 5.37
CA ILE A 84 -8.70 -12.89 3.92
C ILE A 84 -7.22 -13.06 3.58
N ALA A 85 -6.36 -12.24 4.17
CA ALA A 85 -4.91 -12.33 3.93
C ALA A 85 -4.35 -13.69 4.38
N ASP A 86 -4.79 -14.19 5.53
CA ASP A 86 -4.33 -15.46 6.09
C ASP A 86 -4.78 -16.65 5.23
N HIS A 87 -6.04 -16.66 4.77
CA HIS A 87 -6.53 -17.69 3.85
C HIS A 87 -5.83 -17.64 2.49
N ALA A 88 -5.68 -16.45 1.90
CA ALA A 88 -4.97 -16.29 0.63
C ALA A 88 -3.50 -16.75 0.73
N TYR A 89 -2.86 -16.45 1.86
CA TYR A 89 -1.50 -16.90 2.14
C TYR A 89 -1.42 -18.42 2.26
N GLN A 90 -2.34 -19.06 2.99
CA GLN A 90 -2.37 -20.51 3.19
C GLN A 90 -2.48 -21.30 1.88
N ILE A 91 -3.30 -20.83 0.95
CA ILE A 91 -3.50 -21.47 -0.36
C ILE A 91 -2.20 -21.48 -1.19
N HIS A 92 -1.44 -20.38 -1.14
CA HIS A 92 -0.29 -20.20 -2.04
C HIS A 92 1.08 -20.51 -1.40
N HIS A 93 1.20 -20.39 -0.08
CA HIS A 93 2.47 -20.44 0.64
C HIS A 93 2.47 -21.41 1.84
N GLY A 94 1.32 -21.99 2.18
CA GLY A 94 1.15 -22.85 3.37
C GLY A 94 0.90 -22.06 4.65
N GLN A 95 1.02 -22.73 5.80
CA GLN A 95 0.67 -22.13 7.10
C GLN A 95 1.50 -20.87 7.39
N PRO A 96 0.88 -19.78 7.90
CA PRO A 96 1.64 -18.63 8.39
C PRO A 96 2.60 -19.08 9.49
N VAL A 97 3.69 -18.35 9.69
CA VAL A 97 4.71 -18.73 10.67
C VAL A 97 4.11 -18.70 12.07
N ASN A 98 3.73 -19.88 12.59
CA ASN A 98 3.35 -20.07 13.98
C ASN A 98 4.58 -19.87 14.87
N SER A 99 4.59 -18.77 15.61
CA SER A 99 5.72 -18.43 16.46
C SER A 99 5.35 -18.54 17.93
N GLN A 100 6.18 -19.27 18.69
CA GLN A 100 6.08 -19.37 20.14
C GLN A 100 6.11 -17.99 20.81
N TRP A 101 5.19 -17.76 21.76
CA TRP A 101 5.08 -16.51 22.49
C TRP A 101 6.21 -16.35 23.53
N THR A 102 6.82 -15.17 23.58
CA THR A 102 7.83 -14.80 24.57
C THR A 102 7.70 -13.31 24.86
N TYR A 103 7.85 -12.89 26.12
CA TYR A 103 7.73 -11.48 26.53
C TYR A 103 8.62 -10.53 25.70
N ASN A 104 9.91 -10.88 25.54
CA ASN A 104 10.84 -10.09 24.73
C ASN A 104 10.43 -10.00 23.24
N ARG A 105 9.70 -11.00 22.73
CA ARG A 105 9.17 -10.97 21.37
C ARG A 105 7.94 -10.06 21.29
N ALA A 106 7.04 -10.17 22.26
CA ALA A 106 5.86 -9.30 22.38
C ALA A 106 6.26 -7.82 22.40
N LEU A 107 7.24 -7.46 23.24
CA LEU A 107 7.76 -6.09 23.31
C LEU A 107 8.33 -5.61 21.98
N ARG A 108 9.08 -6.46 21.26
CA ARG A 108 9.62 -6.11 19.94
C ARG A 108 8.52 -5.92 18.91
N LEU A 109 7.48 -6.76 18.91
CA LEU A 109 6.35 -6.60 18.00
C LEU A 109 5.60 -5.29 18.25
N ILE A 110 5.36 -4.96 19.52
CA ILE A 110 4.73 -3.70 19.91
C ILE A 110 5.61 -2.51 19.48
N ALA A 111 6.92 -2.58 19.71
CA ALA A 111 7.84 -1.52 19.30
C ALA A 111 7.90 -1.34 17.78
N ASP A 112 7.99 -2.44 17.02
CA ASP A 112 7.97 -2.41 15.55
C ASP A 112 6.65 -1.80 15.04
N GLU A 113 5.53 -2.10 15.69
CA GLU A 113 4.20 -1.61 15.33
C GLU A 113 4.03 -0.12 15.64
N ILE A 114 4.52 0.35 16.79
CA ILE A 114 4.53 1.79 17.13
C ILE A 114 5.43 2.55 16.14
N TYR A 115 6.63 2.03 15.87
CA TYR A 115 7.54 2.64 14.90
C TYR A 115 6.88 2.72 13.52
N ARG A 116 6.23 1.64 13.09
CA ARG A 116 5.48 1.58 11.84
C ARG A 116 4.37 2.63 11.80
N ALA A 117 3.54 2.70 12.84
CA ALA A 117 2.44 3.65 12.90
C ALA A 117 2.93 5.10 12.77
N ILE A 118 3.97 5.48 13.52
CA ILE A 118 4.54 6.84 13.45
C ILE A 118 5.18 7.09 12.07
N LEU A 119 5.89 6.10 11.51
CA LEU A 119 6.47 6.21 10.18
C LEU A 119 5.39 6.51 9.12
N PHE A 120 4.31 5.74 9.09
CA PHE A 120 3.23 5.95 8.12
C PHE A 120 2.40 7.20 8.38
N MET A 121 2.25 7.62 9.64
CA MET A 121 1.69 8.94 9.95
C MET A 121 2.54 10.08 9.40
N ASN A 122 3.86 10.05 9.61
CA ASN A 122 4.79 11.04 9.05
C ASN A 122 4.78 11.01 7.51
N TYR A 123 4.70 9.82 6.92
CA TYR A 123 4.62 9.64 5.49
C TYR A 123 3.34 10.27 4.91
N LEU A 124 2.18 10.00 5.52
CA LEU A 124 0.90 10.59 5.14
C LEU A 124 0.90 12.10 5.29
N PHE A 125 1.40 12.60 6.42
CA PHE A 125 1.52 14.03 6.67
C PHE A 125 2.36 14.73 5.58
N PHE A 126 3.47 14.11 5.18
CA PHE A 126 4.30 14.65 4.10
C PHE A 126 3.59 14.59 2.74
N ALA A 127 2.94 13.47 2.42
CA ALA A 127 2.22 13.27 1.16
C ALA A 127 1.07 14.28 0.99
N THR A 128 0.33 14.60 2.06
CA THR A 128 -0.75 15.59 2.03
C THR A 128 -0.22 17.03 2.04
N THR A 129 0.88 17.31 2.76
CA THR A 129 1.50 18.65 2.75
C THR A 129 2.07 19.00 1.38
N ILE A 130 2.70 18.05 0.69
CA ILE A 130 3.22 18.27 -0.67
C ILE A 130 2.12 18.70 -1.65
N TYR A 131 0.88 18.22 -1.45
CA TYR A 131 -0.25 18.56 -2.32
C TYR A 131 -0.51 20.06 -2.42
N ILE A 132 -0.13 20.83 -1.39
CA ILE A 132 -0.28 22.30 -1.32
C ILE A 132 0.56 23.01 -2.40
N LEU A 133 1.65 22.39 -2.87
CA LEU A 133 2.48 22.97 -3.91
C LEU A 133 1.73 23.02 -5.26
N PRO A 134 1.65 24.18 -5.93
CA PRO A 134 0.90 24.29 -7.18
C PRO A 134 1.57 23.44 -8.28
N ILE A 135 0.74 22.86 -9.14
CA ILE A 135 1.11 22.09 -10.34
C ILE A 135 1.82 20.76 -10.04
N VAL A 136 2.95 20.80 -9.33
CA VAL A 136 3.81 19.63 -9.07
C VAL A 136 3.36 18.86 -7.82
N GLY A 137 2.76 19.55 -6.84
CA GLY A 137 2.30 18.95 -5.59
C GLY A 137 1.31 17.81 -5.78
N PRO A 138 0.22 17.98 -6.56
CA PRO A 138 -0.74 16.90 -6.82
C PRO A 138 -0.10 15.66 -7.45
N ILE A 139 0.83 15.85 -8.39
CA ILE A 139 1.52 14.73 -9.08
C ILE A 139 2.39 13.96 -8.09
N ILE A 140 3.21 14.66 -7.29
CA ILE A 140 4.08 14.01 -6.31
C ILE A 140 3.22 13.33 -5.23
N SER A 141 2.20 14.02 -4.70
CA SER A 141 1.28 13.46 -3.72
C SER A 141 0.64 12.18 -4.24
N PHE A 142 0.13 12.19 -5.47
CA PHE A 142 -0.43 11.00 -6.12
C PHE A 142 0.57 9.83 -6.16
N ILE A 143 1.84 10.07 -6.50
CA ILE A 143 2.90 9.03 -6.47
C ILE A 143 3.11 8.48 -5.05
N TYR A 144 3.12 9.34 -4.03
CA TYR A 144 3.19 8.91 -2.62
C TYR A 144 1.99 8.03 -2.23
N PHE A 145 0.78 8.38 -2.67
CA PHE A 145 -0.40 7.55 -2.46
C PHE A 145 -0.34 6.21 -3.21
N CYS A 146 0.30 6.15 -4.39
CA CYS A 146 0.55 4.87 -5.06
C CYS A 146 1.39 3.96 -4.17
N TRP A 147 2.50 4.48 -3.63
CA TRP A 147 3.35 3.67 -2.76
C TRP A 147 2.69 3.26 -1.45
N ILE A 148 1.89 4.14 -0.82
CA ILE A 148 1.26 3.80 0.45
C ILE A 148 0.21 2.71 0.31
N TYR A 149 -0.63 2.77 -0.73
CA TYR A 149 -1.64 1.73 -0.97
C TYR A 149 -1.00 0.40 -1.34
N ALA A 150 0.05 0.41 -2.16
CA ALA A 150 0.81 -0.80 -2.44
C ALA A 150 1.42 -1.38 -1.16
N TYR A 151 2.03 -0.55 -0.30
CA TYR A 151 2.60 -1.04 0.96
C TYR A 151 1.53 -1.68 1.85
N TYR A 152 0.38 -1.02 2.04
CA TYR A 152 -0.70 -1.54 2.87
C TYR A 152 -1.23 -2.89 2.37
N SER A 153 -1.36 -3.09 1.05
CA SER A 153 -1.81 -4.37 0.51
C SER A 153 -0.79 -5.49 0.69
N PHE A 154 0.51 -5.20 0.53
CA PHE A 154 1.58 -6.20 0.63
C PHE A 154 2.04 -6.49 2.06
N GLU A 155 1.77 -5.58 3.00
CA GLU A 155 2.19 -5.75 4.38
C GLU A 155 1.69 -7.04 4.99
N TYR A 156 0.42 -7.40 4.76
CA TYR A 156 -0.16 -8.64 5.27
C TYR A 156 0.63 -9.89 4.82
N LYS A 157 1.02 -9.95 3.54
CA LYS A 157 1.85 -11.03 3.01
C LYS A 157 3.20 -11.12 3.73
N TRP A 158 3.83 -9.98 4.02
CA TRP A 158 5.13 -9.95 4.69
C TRP A 158 5.02 -10.26 6.18
N VAL A 159 3.95 -9.80 6.84
CA VAL A 159 3.62 -10.17 8.22
C VAL A 159 3.44 -11.69 8.33
N ASN A 160 2.71 -12.31 7.39
CA ASN A 160 2.47 -13.76 7.38
C ASN A 160 3.76 -14.57 7.14
N ARG A 161 4.75 -13.97 6.45
CA ARG A 161 6.11 -14.50 6.32
C ARG A 161 7.01 -14.25 7.53
N GLY A 162 6.54 -13.52 8.55
CA GLY A 162 7.30 -13.16 9.73
C GLY A 162 8.39 -12.11 9.49
N TRP A 163 8.29 -11.30 8.43
CA TRP A 163 9.29 -10.28 8.10
C TRP A 163 9.24 -9.13 9.10
N LYS A 164 10.40 -8.61 9.49
CA LYS A 164 10.52 -7.39 10.33
C LYS A 164 10.26 -6.14 9.50
N LEU A 165 9.93 -5.03 10.16
CA LEU A 165 9.65 -3.77 9.48
C LEU A 165 10.80 -3.29 8.57
N GLU A 166 12.03 -3.27 9.06
CA GLU A 166 13.18 -2.82 8.26
C GLU A 166 13.38 -3.67 6.99
N GLN A 167 13.15 -4.97 7.10
CA GLN A 167 13.20 -5.89 5.95
C GLN A 167 12.11 -5.55 4.93
N ARG A 168 10.88 -5.22 5.38
CA ARG A 168 9.78 -4.79 4.51
C ARG A 168 10.12 -3.49 3.78
N ILE A 169 10.62 -2.49 4.51
CA ILE A 169 11.02 -1.19 3.95
C ILE A 169 12.11 -1.37 2.91
N GLN A 170 13.18 -2.11 3.22
CA GLN A 170 14.25 -2.36 2.28
C GLN A 170 13.74 -3.08 1.02
N TYR A 171 12.95 -4.15 1.19
CA TYR A 171 12.37 -4.89 0.07
C TYR A 171 11.48 -4.01 -0.82
N PHE A 172 10.73 -3.09 -0.20
CA PHE A 172 9.89 -2.13 -0.89
C PHE A 172 10.72 -1.13 -1.71
N GLU A 173 11.72 -0.51 -1.09
CA GLU A 173 12.57 0.52 -1.71
C GLU A 173 13.42 -0.03 -2.87
N GLU A 174 13.75 -1.32 -2.87
CA GLU A 174 14.43 -2.01 -3.98
C GLU A 174 13.50 -2.34 -5.16
N LYS A 175 12.18 -2.31 -4.95
CA LYS A 175 11.16 -2.67 -5.95
C LYS A 175 10.14 -1.54 -6.14
N TRP A 176 10.57 -0.33 -5.87
CA TRP A 176 9.74 0.88 -5.81
C TRP A 176 8.91 1.10 -7.09
N ALA A 177 9.47 0.79 -8.27
CA ALA A 177 8.79 0.98 -9.55
C ALA A 177 7.62 0.00 -9.73
N TYR A 178 7.81 -1.27 -9.33
CA TYR A 178 6.74 -2.26 -9.32
C TYR A 178 5.60 -1.83 -8.37
N PHE A 179 5.95 -1.41 -7.15
CA PHE A 179 4.95 -0.99 -6.16
C PHE A 179 4.22 0.29 -6.57
N ALA A 180 4.90 1.22 -7.24
CA ALA A 180 4.24 2.38 -7.84
C ALA A 180 3.15 1.93 -8.83
N GLY A 181 3.46 0.98 -9.71
CA GLY A 181 2.50 0.46 -10.70
C GLY A 181 1.33 -0.31 -10.09
N PHE A 182 1.60 -1.13 -9.07
CA PHE A 182 0.55 -1.86 -8.36
C PHE A 182 -0.39 -0.92 -7.60
N GLY A 183 0.15 0.08 -6.91
CA GLY A 183 -0.66 1.02 -6.14
C GLY A 183 -1.37 2.06 -7.00
N PHE A 184 -0.82 2.42 -8.16
CA PHE A 184 -1.39 3.38 -9.11
C PHE A 184 -2.85 3.08 -9.44
N THR A 185 -3.17 1.81 -9.67
CA THR A 185 -4.52 1.38 -10.04
C THR A 185 -5.50 1.63 -8.90
N PHE A 186 -5.06 1.45 -7.66
CA PHE A 186 -5.88 1.72 -6.49
C PHE A 186 -6.00 3.22 -6.23
N THR A 187 -4.90 3.96 -6.37
CA THR A 187 -4.86 5.40 -6.16
C THR A 187 -5.77 6.14 -7.12
N ILE A 188 -5.88 5.72 -8.39
CA ILE A 188 -6.84 6.33 -9.32
C ILE A 188 -8.28 6.25 -8.80
N LEU A 189 -8.66 5.13 -8.17
CA LEU A 189 -10.03 4.93 -7.68
C LEU A 189 -10.38 5.83 -6.50
N THR A 190 -9.39 6.25 -5.71
CA THR A 190 -9.63 6.93 -4.42
C THR A 190 -9.12 8.37 -4.37
N PHE A 191 -8.14 8.76 -5.18
CA PHE A 191 -7.43 10.04 -5.04
C PHE A 191 -8.20 11.24 -5.60
N PHE A 192 -9.02 11.03 -6.63
CA PHE A 192 -9.76 12.11 -7.31
C PHE A 192 -11.20 12.29 -6.81
N VAL A 193 -11.63 11.47 -5.84
CA VAL A 193 -12.96 11.53 -5.23
C VAL A 193 -12.89 12.19 -3.86
N ASP A 194 -14.02 12.67 -3.35
CA ASP A 194 -14.07 13.25 -2.01
C ASP A 194 -13.68 12.23 -0.93
N GLN A 195 -13.29 12.71 0.25
CA GLN A 195 -12.76 11.86 1.32
C GLN A 195 -13.74 10.77 1.77
N PHE A 196 -15.04 11.04 1.78
CA PHE A 196 -16.04 10.06 2.20
C PHE A 196 -16.19 8.95 1.16
N LEU A 197 -16.32 9.33 -0.11
CA LEU A 197 -16.37 8.36 -1.21
C LEU A 197 -15.06 7.57 -1.32
N SER A 198 -13.92 8.25 -1.17
CA SER A 198 -12.57 7.66 -1.14
C SER A 198 -12.48 6.55 -0.09
N ALA A 199 -13.00 6.78 1.11
CA ALA A 199 -12.98 5.80 2.19
C ALA A 199 -13.90 4.60 1.92
N GLY A 200 -15.07 4.82 1.31
CA GLY A 200 -15.97 3.75 0.87
C GLY A 200 -15.36 2.90 -0.25
N VAL A 201 -14.78 3.54 -1.27
CA VAL A 201 -14.05 2.87 -2.36
C VAL A 201 -12.85 2.10 -1.81
N PHE A 202 -12.08 2.71 -0.89
CA PHE A 202 -10.98 2.04 -0.23
C PHE A 202 -11.47 0.76 0.47
N ALA A 203 -12.52 0.85 1.29
CA ALA A 203 -13.05 -0.30 2.01
C ALA A 203 -13.54 -1.42 1.06
N LEU A 204 -14.16 -1.05 -0.05
CA LEU A 204 -14.66 -2.03 -1.02
C LEU A 204 -13.52 -2.76 -1.74
N PHE A 205 -12.50 -2.03 -2.20
CA PHE A 205 -11.47 -2.59 -3.08
C PHE A 205 -10.25 -3.13 -2.33
N PHE A 206 -9.92 -2.60 -1.15
CA PHE A 206 -8.74 -3.03 -0.39
C PHE A 206 -8.61 -4.54 -0.16
N PRO A 207 -9.66 -5.32 0.20
CA PRO A 207 -9.52 -6.77 0.37
C PRO A 207 -9.07 -7.47 -0.92
N LEU A 208 -9.53 -6.99 -2.08
CA LEU A 208 -9.15 -7.54 -3.38
C LEU A 208 -7.67 -7.29 -3.66
N TYR A 209 -7.18 -6.08 -3.35
CA TYR A 209 -5.77 -5.75 -3.47
C TYR A 209 -4.88 -6.57 -2.52
N ILE A 210 -5.35 -6.94 -1.32
CA ILE A 210 -4.64 -7.87 -0.42
C ILE A 210 -4.49 -9.26 -1.05
N ILE A 211 -5.54 -9.78 -1.69
CA ILE A 211 -5.51 -11.08 -2.39
C ILE A 211 -4.49 -11.00 -3.55
N MET A 212 -4.54 -9.95 -4.36
CA MET A 212 -3.60 -9.74 -5.47
C MET A 212 -2.16 -9.63 -4.97
N ALA A 213 -1.93 -8.89 -3.89
CA ALA A 213 -0.61 -8.76 -3.28
C ALA A 213 -0.07 -10.12 -2.79
N ASN A 214 -0.92 -10.96 -2.20
CA ASN A 214 -0.57 -12.33 -1.80
C ASN A 214 -0.12 -13.19 -2.98
N ASN A 215 -0.72 -13.02 -4.15
CA ASN A 215 -0.39 -13.78 -5.37
C ASN A 215 0.77 -13.18 -6.17
N ALA A 216 0.96 -11.87 -6.05
CA ALA A 216 1.95 -11.11 -6.78
C ALA A 216 3.40 -11.50 -6.43
N SER A 217 4.29 -11.40 -7.40
CA SER A 217 5.73 -11.62 -7.24
C SER A 217 6.50 -10.38 -7.69
N PRO A 218 6.68 -9.39 -6.78
CA PRO A 218 7.29 -8.11 -7.11
C PRO A 218 8.66 -8.23 -7.77
N MET A 219 8.85 -7.49 -8.87
CA MET A 219 10.12 -7.40 -9.58
C MET A 219 11.01 -6.28 -9.04
N PRO A 220 12.35 -6.36 -9.19
CA PRO A 220 13.12 -7.46 -9.81
C PRO A 220 13.16 -8.77 -9.01
N ARG A 221 13.20 -9.92 -9.72
CA ARG A 221 13.23 -11.28 -9.11
C ARG A 221 14.63 -11.76 -8.74
N LYS A 222 15.66 -11.21 -9.39
CA LYS A 222 17.08 -11.49 -9.12
C LYS A 222 17.75 -10.19 -8.67
N ASP A 223 18.85 -10.32 -7.93
CA ASP A 223 19.66 -9.15 -7.58
C ASP A 223 20.36 -8.64 -8.85
N GLU A 224 19.75 -7.63 -9.46
CA GLU A 224 20.29 -6.93 -10.63
C GLU A 224 20.94 -5.59 -10.25
N ARG A 225 21.25 -5.39 -8.96
CA ARG A 225 21.78 -4.13 -8.44
C ARG A 225 23.02 -3.66 -9.18
N ALA A 226 23.89 -4.59 -9.60
CA ALA A 226 25.11 -4.27 -10.35
C ALA A 226 24.85 -3.74 -11.78
N ARG A 227 23.66 -4.01 -12.34
CA ARG A 227 23.30 -3.63 -13.71
C ARG A 227 22.69 -2.24 -13.81
N PHE A 228 22.17 -1.68 -12.72
CA PHE A 228 21.50 -0.38 -12.73
C PHE A 228 22.46 0.77 -13.08
N SER A 229 21.98 1.71 -13.90
CA SER A 229 22.71 2.94 -14.23
C SER A 229 22.93 3.81 -12.99
N SER A 230 23.98 4.62 -13.00
CA SER A 230 24.24 5.60 -11.92
C SER A 230 23.18 6.70 -11.84
N SER A 231 22.46 6.98 -12.93
CA SER A 231 21.46 8.05 -12.98
C SER A 231 20.12 7.68 -12.33
N MET A 232 19.80 6.38 -12.22
CA MET A 232 18.55 5.92 -11.62
C MET A 232 18.86 4.85 -10.57
N PRO A 233 18.56 5.11 -9.29
CA PRO A 233 19.00 4.22 -8.23
C PRO A 233 18.20 2.92 -8.24
N TYR A 234 18.89 1.80 -7.99
CA TYR A 234 18.26 0.50 -7.75
C TYR A 234 17.32 0.56 -6.54
N ARG A 235 17.75 1.24 -5.47
CA ARG A 235 16.96 1.46 -4.25
C ARG A 235 16.55 2.93 -4.19
N LEU A 236 15.26 3.21 -4.35
CA LEU A 236 14.71 4.54 -4.17
C LEU A 236 14.27 4.70 -2.71
N PRO A 237 14.81 5.65 -1.94
CA PRO A 237 14.55 5.73 -0.52
C PRO A 237 13.22 6.46 -0.25
N VAL A 238 12.12 5.84 -0.67
CA VAL A 238 10.76 6.40 -0.64
C VAL A 238 10.35 6.83 0.76
N PHE A 239 10.79 6.10 1.79
CA PHE A 239 10.45 6.39 3.19
C PHE A 239 11.48 7.29 3.89
N TRP A 240 12.46 7.85 3.18
CA TRP A 240 13.56 8.61 3.79
C TRP A 240 13.09 9.80 4.63
N VAL A 241 12.17 10.60 4.10
CA VAL A 241 11.64 11.78 4.82
C VAL A 241 10.92 11.34 6.08
N ALA A 242 10.04 10.34 5.97
CA ALA A 242 9.28 9.80 7.08
C ALA A 242 10.19 9.19 8.15
N ARG A 243 11.23 8.44 7.76
CA ARG A 243 12.22 7.88 8.69
C ARG A 243 12.98 8.97 9.44
N LYS A 244 13.44 10.00 8.72
CA LYS A 244 14.15 11.13 9.35
C LYS A 244 13.29 11.89 10.36
N LEU A 245 11.99 12.03 10.10
CA LEU A 245 11.04 12.60 11.06
C LEU A 245 10.82 11.66 12.25
N ASN A 246 10.66 10.36 11.99
CA ASN A 246 10.44 9.35 13.02
C ASN A 246 11.63 9.27 13.98
N ASP A 247 12.86 9.20 13.45
CA ASP A 247 14.08 9.13 14.24
C ASP A 247 14.23 10.36 15.13
N LYS A 248 13.91 11.56 14.60
CA LYS A 248 13.87 12.79 15.41
C LYS A 248 12.87 12.71 16.56
N ILE A 249 11.65 12.25 16.30
CA ILE A 249 10.61 12.08 17.32
C ILE A 249 11.12 11.12 18.40
N ILE A 250 11.61 9.95 18.02
CA ILE A 250 12.11 8.94 18.97
C ILE A 250 13.26 9.48 19.81
N THR A 251 14.21 10.22 19.21
CA THR A 251 15.31 10.83 19.97
C THR A 251 14.89 11.97 20.89
N CYS A 252 13.75 12.63 20.64
CA CYS A 252 13.21 13.63 21.56
C CYS A 252 12.53 13.01 22.80
N PHE A 253 12.15 11.72 22.72
CA PHE A 253 11.52 10.97 23.81
C PHE A 253 12.47 9.99 24.53
N SER A 254 13.72 9.88 24.07
CA SER A 254 14.80 9.11 24.70
C SER A 254 15.69 10.00 25.57
#